data_AF-A0A485B5B8-F1
#
_entry.id   AF-A0A485B5B8-F1
#
_cell.length_a   1.000
_cell.length_b   1.000
_cell.length_c   1.000
_cell.angle_alpha   90.00
_cell.angle_beta   90.00
_cell.angle_gamma   90.00
#
_symmetry.space_group_name_H-M   'P 1'
#
loop_
_entity.id
_entity.type
_entity.pdbx_description
1 polymer ?
#
loop_
_entity_poly.entity_id
_entity_poly.type
_entity_poly.pdbx_seq_one_letter_code
_entity_poly.pdbx_strand_id
1 'polypeptide(L)'
;MRQANFCCVLDDGRVIDTKGWAGWEWTTASVCTGFTSTISRPGDVAMRDIIDNWFADRFAEGATTKNVNTMAPFLTLAYRYEETGNPAYLPWLDSWAEWAMHDMPRTEYGGMQHITLAEENHQQMWDDTLMMTVLPLAKIGKLLNRPEYVEKAVYQFMLHVQNLMDRETGLWFHGWSYEGNHNFANARWARGNSWLTIVIPDFLELVDLPENNAVRRYLVQVLNAQIAALAKCQDESGLWHTLLDDPNSYLEASATAGFAYGILKAVRKRYVGAEYAEVAEKAIKGIVKHVSPEGELMQTSFGTGMGSNLDFYRESR
;
A
#
# COMPACT_ATOMS: atom_id res chain seq x y z
N MET A 1 20.73 -6.64 -22.10
CA MET A 1 19.76 -5.55 -21.97
C MET A 1 18.73 -5.67 -23.07
N ARG A 2 17.56 -6.26 -22.80
CA ARG A 2 16.39 -6.08 -23.66
C ARG A 2 15.59 -4.93 -23.06
N GLN A 3 15.67 -3.74 -23.64
CA GLN A 3 14.66 -2.70 -23.42
C GLN A 3 13.37 -3.24 -24.03
N ALA A 4 12.51 -3.82 -23.21
CA ALA A 4 11.11 -3.98 -23.56
C ALA A 4 10.43 -2.65 -23.21
N ASN A 5 9.88 -1.97 -24.21
CA ASN A 5 9.16 -0.71 -24.04
C ASN A 5 7.88 -0.98 -23.24
N PHE A 6 7.93 -0.77 -21.93
CA PHE A 6 6.78 -0.86 -21.02
C PHE A 6 6.22 0.52 -20.70
N CYS A 7 6.09 1.34 -21.74
CA CYS A 7 5.60 2.70 -21.59
C CYS A 7 4.07 2.72 -21.63
N CYS A 8 3.45 3.37 -20.65
CA CYS A 8 2.04 3.76 -20.74
C CYS A 8 1.97 5.05 -21.56
N VAL A 9 1.14 5.06 -22.60
CA VAL A 9 0.88 6.26 -23.41
C VAL A 9 -0.47 6.80 -23.01
N LEU A 10 -0.49 8.06 -22.59
CA LEU A 10 -1.73 8.75 -22.22
C LEU A 10 -2.30 9.53 -23.41
N ASP A 11 -3.58 9.85 -23.32
CA ASP A 11 -4.30 10.64 -24.33
C ASP A 11 -3.74 12.07 -24.49
N ASP A 12 -3.04 12.58 -23.47
CA ASP A 12 -2.37 13.88 -23.50
C ASP A 12 -0.96 13.85 -24.14
N GLY A 13 -0.54 12.70 -24.66
CA GLY A 13 0.74 12.49 -25.34
C GLY A 13 1.93 12.18 -24.43
N ARG A 14 1.73 12.12 -23.10
CA ARG A 14 2.79 11.65 -22.19
C ARG A 14 3.06 10.16 -22.38
N VAL A 15 4.34 9.80 -22.27
CA VAL A 15 4.85 8.42 -22.34
C VAL A 15 5.57 8.13 -21.04
N ILE A 16 5.00 7.26 -20.20
CA ILE A 16 5.47 7.02 -18.83
C ILE A 16 6.08 5.64 -18.74
N ASP A 17 7.34 5.57 -18.32
CA ASP A 17 7.97 4.31 -17.93
C ASP A 17 7.42 3.87 -16.57
N THR A 18 6.58 2.84 -16.61
CA THR A 18 5.87 2.31 -15.44
C THR A 18 6.67 1.23 -14.69
N LYS A 19 7.85 0.84 -15.19
CA LYS A 19 8.62 -0.29 -14.65
C LYS A 19 10.08 0.03 -14.34
N GLY A 20 10.69 0.94 -15.09
CA GLY A 20 12.08 1.31 -14.88
C GLY A 20 12.26 2.00 -13.53
N TRP A 21 13.44 1.84 -12.94
CA TRP A 21 13.81 2.53 -11.69
C TRP A 21 13.71 4.06 -11.80
N ALA A 22 13.89 4.61 -13.00
CA ALA A 22 13.73 6.03 -13.28
C ALA A 22 12.25 6.50 -13.30
N GLY A 23 11.28 5.58 -13.31
CA GLY A 23 9.87 5.89 -13.27
C GLY A 23 9.41 6.40 -11.90
N TRP A 24 8.35 7.21 -11.89
CA TRP A 24 7.71 7.73 -10.68
C TRP A 24 6.36 7.03 -10.48
N GLU A 25 6.41 5.82 -9.95
CA GLU A 25 5.23 4.98 -9.69
C GLU A 25 5.21 4.46 -8.24
N TRP A 26 4.05 3.96 -7.81
CA TRP A 26 3.84 3.36 -6.49
C TRP A 26 4.73 2.14 -6.21
N THR A 27 5.17 1.46 -7.28
CA THR A 27 6.11 0.33 -7.20
C THR A 27 7.48 0.77 -6.67
N THR A 28 8.04 1.85 -7.23
CA THR A 28 9.30 2.44 -6.76
C THR A 28 9.17 2.96 -5.32
N ALA A 29 8.01 3.54 -4.99
CA ALA A 29 7.71 3.98 -3.62
C ALA A 29 7.74 2.83 -2.60
N SER A 30 7.20 1.67 -2.99
CA SER A 30 7.16 0.47 -2.16
C SER A 30 8.56 -0.05 -1.86
N VAL A 31 9.45 -0.02 -2.86
CA VAL A 31 10.88 -0.37 -2.70
C VAL A 31 11.60 0.62 -1.77
N CYS A 32 11.43 1.93 -1.99
CA CYS A 32 12.03 2.97 -1.14
C CYS A 32 11.56 2.88 0.32
N THR A 33 10.29 2.55 0.54
CA THR A 33 9.73 2.35 1.89
C THR A 33 10.32 1.10 2.55
N GLY A 34 10.46 0.01 1.79
CA GLY A 34 11.15 -1.20 2.23
C GLY A 34 12.59 -0.91 2.69
N PHE A 35 13.36 -0.16 1.89
CA PHE A 35 14.71 0.26 2.25
C PHE A 35 14.73 1.17 3.49
N THR A 36 13.83 2.13 3.61
CA THR A 36 13.73 3.00 4.80
C THR A 36 13.53 2.19 6.09
N SER A 37 12.69 1.16 6.04
CA SER A 37 12.47 0.28 7.20
C SER A 37 13.73 -0.50 7.59
N THR A 38 14.61 -0.81 6.64
CA THR A 38 15.88 -1.52 6.86
C THR A 38 17.03 -0.58 7.26
N ILE A 39 17.03 0.66 6.78
CA ILE A 39 18.02 1.73 7.07
C ILE A 39 17.98 2.20 8.53
N SER A 40 16.89 1.93 9.26
CA SER A 40 16.83 2.08 10.73
C SER A 40 17.86 1.20 11.48
N ARG A 41 18.51 0.26 10.78
CA ARG A 41 19.71 -0.45 11.25
C ARG A 41 20.97 0.36 10.84
N PRO A 42 21.88 0.70 11.78
CA PRO A 42 23.09 1.42 11.45
C PRO A 42 23.94 0.65 10.42
N GLY A 43 24.25 1.26 9.27
CA GLY A 43 25.38 0.81 8.45
C GLY A 43 25.18 0.65 6.94
N ASP A 44 23.99 0.85 6.37
CA ASP A 44 23.82 0.68 4.91
C ASP A 44 23.72 2.03 4.16
N VAL A 45 24.88 2.67 4.00
CA VAL A 45 25.02 3.94 3.25
C VAL A 45 24.56 3.76 1.80
N ALA A 46 24.79 2.60 1.20
CA ALA A 46 24.42 2.34 -0.20
C ALA A 46 22.89 2.38 -0.41
N MET A 47 22.11 1.82 0.52
CA MET A 47 20.64 1.89 0.46
C MET A 47 20.13 3.33 0.60
N ARG A 48 20.75 4.16 1.44
CA ARG A 48 20.40 5.58 1.56
C ARG A 48 20.72 6.33 0.28
N ASP A 49 21.90 6.11 -0.29
CA ASP A 49 22.31 6.76 -1.54
C ASP A 49 21.36 6.40 -2.68
N ILE A 50 20.86 5.16 -2.76
CA ILE A 50 19.85 4.76 -3.75
C ILE A 50 18.58 5.61 -3.63
N ILE A 51 18.07 5.82 -2.41
CA ILE A 51 16.88 6.63 -2.16
C ILE A 51 17.15 8.11 -2.48
N ASP A 52 18.24 8.66 -1.95
CA ASP A 52 18.56 10.08 -2.05
C ASP A 52 18.86 10.47 -3.50
N ASN A 53 19.57 9.61 -4.26
CA ASN A 53 19.80 9.81 -5.69
C ASN A 53 18.50 9.73 -6.49
N TRP A 54 17.61 8.78 -6.16
CA TRP A 54 16.32 8.69 -6.85
C TRP A 54 15.51 9.98 -6.72
N PHE A 55 15.38 10.53 -5.50
CA PHE A 55 14.68 11.80 -5.30
C PHE A 55 15.39 12.96 -6.00
N ALA A 56 16.72 13.02 -5.94
CA ALA A 56 17.48 14.07 -6.62
C ALA A 56 17.21 14.07 -8.13
N ASP A 57 17.25 12.89 -8.76
CA ASP A 57 16.97 12.74 -10.20
C ASP A 57 15.53 13.15 -10.54
N ARG A 58 14.53 12.65 -9.80
CA ARG A 58 13.11 12.99 -10.07
C ARG A 58 12.81 14.47 -9.85
N PHE A 59 13.39 15.10 -8.82
CA PHE A 59 13.19 16.52 -8.59
C PHE A 59 13.88 17.39 -9.65
N ALA A 60 14.99 16.93 -10.23
CA ALA A 60 15.66 17.60 -11.34
C ALA A 60 14.85 17.50 -12.65
N GLU A 61 14.17 16.38 -12.88
CA GLU A 61 13.25 16.19 -14.02
C GLU A 61 11.97 17.03 -13.90
N GLY A 62 11.54 17.29 -12.67
CA GLY A 62 10.32 18.03 -12.36
C GLY A 62 9.19 17.14 -11.85
N ALA A 63 8.20 17.76 -11.22
CA ALA A 63 7.10 17.03 -10.60
C ALA A 63 6.26 16.26 -11.63
N THR A 64 5.92 15.01 -11.32
CA THR A 64 4.84 14.30 -12.02
C THR A 64 3.46 14.83 -11.60
N THR A 65 2.40 14.41 -12.30
CA THR A 65 1.02 14.70 -11.92
C THR A 65 0.64 13.99 -10.64
N LYS A 66 -0.02 14.72 -9.72
CA LYS A 66 -0.46 14.18 -8.44
C LYS A 66 -1.69 13.30 -8.61
N ASN A 67 -1.62 12.08 -8.10
CA ASN A 67 -2.71 11.12 -8.03
C ASN A 67 -2.47 10.16 -6.86
N VAL A 68 -3.37 9.19 -6.65
CA VAL A 68 -3.30 8.28 -5.50
C VAL A 68 -1.97 7.50 -5.42
N ASN A 69 -1.41 7.12 -6.56
CA ASN A 69 -0.21 6.29 -6.67
C ASN A 69 1.07 7.11 -6.56
N THR A 70 1.12 8.28 -7.21
CA THR A 70 2.33 9.12 -7.24
C THR A 70 2.62 9.80 -5.89
N MET A 71 1.67 9.77 -4.95
CA MET A 71 1.81 10.22 -3.57
C MET A 71 2.67 9.27 -2.71
N ALA A 72 2.78 7.99 -3.08
CA ALA A 72 3.41 6.98 -2.25
C ALA A 72 4.89 7.28 -1.88
N PRO A 73 5.76 7.80 -2.77
CA PRO A 73 7.15 8.11 -2.43
C PRO A 73 7.31 9.11 -1.28
N PHE A 74 6.30 9.97 -1.05
CA PHE A 74 6.37 11.01 -0.02
C PHE A 74 6.38 10.46 1.41
N LEU A 75 5.95 9.21 1.63
CA LEU A 75 6.18 8.53 2.90
C LEU A 75 7.67 8.41 3.20
N THR A 76 8.45 7.94 2.22
CA THR A 76 9.91 7.82 2.36
C THR A 76 10.56 9.19 2.43
N LEU A 77 10.16 10.15 1.59
CA LEU A 77 10.71 11.51 1.61
C LEU A 77 10.52 12.17 2.99
N ALA A 78 9.38 11.94 3.64
CA ALA A 78 9.12 12.46 4.98
C ALA A 78 10.11 11.89 6.02
N TYR A 79 10.40 10.59 5.99
CA TYR A 79 11.45 10.01 6.85
C TYR A 79 12.84 10.55 6.51
N ARG A 80 13.18 10.70 5.22
CA ARG A 80 14.46 11.30 4.82
C ARG A 80 14.58 12.75 5.29
N TYR A 81 13.51 13.54 5.24
CA TYR A 81 13.49 14.90 5.76
C TYR A 81 13.65 14.94 7.29
N GLU A 82 12.98 14.05 8.02
CA GLU A 82 13.14 13.92 9.48
C GLU A 82 14.58 13.59 9.87
N GLU A 83 15.26 12.72 9.12
CA GLU A 83 16.66 12.35 9.39
C GLU A 83 17.68 13.42 8.99
N THR A 84 17.49 14.05 7.83
CA THR A 84 18.51 14.93 7.21
C THR A 84 18.28 16.42 7.49
N GLY A 85 17.04 16.82 7.78
CA GLY A 85 16.64 18.22 7.87
C GLY A 85 16.76 19.00 6.55
N ASN A 86 16.90 18.34 5.40
CA ASN A 86 17.14 19.00 4.12
C ASN A 86 15.97 19.93 3.74
N PRO A 87 16.14 21.27 3.78
CA PRO A 87 15.04 22.20 3.57
C PRO A 87 14.47 22.15 2.13
N ALA A 88 15.23 21.60 1.17
CA ALA A 88 14.76 21.42 -0.20
C ALA A 88 13.59 20.44 -0.32
N TYR A 89 13.39 19.53 0.65
CA TYR A 89 12.29 18.56 0.64
C TYR A 89 10.98 19.16 1.16
N LEU A 90 11.03 20.22 1.96
CA LEU A 90 9.85 20.77 2.61
C LEU A 90 8.77 21.26 1.62
N PRO A 91 9.09 22.03 0.55
CA PRO A 91 8.08 22.45 -0.41
C PRO A 91 7.38 21.29 -1.12
N TRP A 92 8.08 20.17 -1.31
CA TRP A 92 7.52 18.97 -1.91
C TRP A 92 6.54 18.27 -0.96
N LEU A 93 6.95 18.06 0.29
CA LEU A 93 6.07 17.48 1.32
C LEU A 93 4.81 18.33 1.52
N ASP A 94 4.98 19.64 1.60
CA ASP A 94 3.90 20.62 1.75
C ASP A 94 2.93 20.58 0.56
N SER A 95 3.43 20.74 -0.66
CA SER A 95 2.59 20.78 -1.87
C SER A 95 1.78 19.49 -2.08
N TRP A 96 2.36 18.33 -1.79
CA TRP A 96 1.70 17.05 -1.99
C TRP A 96 0.69 16.72 -0.89
N ALA A 97 0.98 17.10 0.36
CA ALA A 97 0.01 16.93 1.45
C ALA A 97 -1.18 17.90 1.34
N GLU A 98 -0.95 19.16 0.95
CA GLU A 98 -2.02 20.13 0.69
C GLU A 98 -2.94 19.67 -0.45
N TRP A 99 -2.37 19.16 -1.55
CA TRP A 99 -3.15 18.52 -2.60
C TRP A 99 -3.99 17.36 -2.06
N ALA A 100 -3.38 16.46 -1.29
CA ALA A 100 -4.08 15.31 -0.73
C ALA A 100 -5.21 15.74 0.23
N MET A 101 -5.13 16.92 0.86
CA MET A 101 -6.16 17.45 1.75
C MET A 101 -7.30 18.17 1.03
N HIS A 102 -6.97 18.98 0.04
CA HIS A 102 -7.89 20.00 -0.49
C HIS A 102 -8.28 19.79 -1.95
N ASP A 103 -7.39 19.23 -2.77
CA ASP A 103 -7.56 19.19 -4.23
C ASP A 103 -7.83 17.79 -4.77
N MET A 104 -7.33 16.75 -4.09
CA MET A 104 -7.60 15.37 -4.48
C MET A 104 -9.13 15.13 -4.47
N PRO A 105 -9.72 14.57 -5.55
CA PRO A 105 -11.16 14.35 -5.64
C PRO A 105 -11.70 13.52 -4.48
N ARG A 106 -12.98 13.75 -4.17
CA ARG A 106 -13.68 13.09 -3.08
C ARG A 106 -14.91 12.35 -3.59
N THR A 107 -15.13 11.18 -3.04
CA THR A 107 -16.38 10.44 -3.16
C THR A 107 -17.42 10.97 -2.18
N GLU A 108 -18.63 10.42 -2.22
CA GLU A 108 -19.62 10.64 -1.17
C GLU A 108 -19.03 10.43 0.24
N TYR A 109 -19.54 11.20 1.19
CA TYR A 109 -19.04 11.27 2.56
C TYR A 109 -17.57 11.71 2.69
N GLY A 110 -16.93 12.18 1.62
CA GLY A 110 -15.58 12.72 1.68
C GLY A 110 -14.48 11.66 1.69
N GLY A 111 -14.75 10.47 1.13
CA GLY A 111 -13.72 9.47 0.88
C GLY A 111 -12.72 9.95 -0.18
N MET A 112 -11.45 9.59 -0.04
CA MET A 112 -10.45 9.84 -1.08
C MET A 112 -10.78 8.99 -2.30
N GLN A 113 -11.07 9.63 -3.43
CA GLN A 113 -11.35 8.92 -4.69
C GLN A 113 -10.06 8.33 -5.24
N HIS A 114 -10.11 7.10 -5.74
CA HIS A 114 -8.95 6.40 -6.29
C HIS A 114 -8.58 6.90 -7.70
N ILE A 115 -8.33 8.20 -7.86
CA ILE A 115 -7.90 8.79 -9.11
C ILE A 115 -6.49 8.29 -9.45
N THR A 116 -6.32 7.71 -10.63
CA THR A 116 -5.03 7.28 -11.15
C THR A 116 -4.57 8.24 -12.23
N LEU A 117 -3.49 7.88 -12.91
CA LEU A 117 -2.91 8.69 -13.95
C LEU A 117 -3.71 8.60 -15.28
N ALA A 118 -4.43 7.50 -15.49
CA ALA A 118 -5.21 7.23 -16.69
C ALA A 118 -6.73 7.35 -16.46
N GLU A 119 -7.20 7.13 -15.24
CA GLU A 119 -8.64 6.99 -14.95
C GLU A 119 -9.05 7.85 -13.75
N GLU A 120 -10.18 8.55 -13.88
CA GLU A 120 -10.77 9.33 -12.78
C GLU A 120 -11.28 8.42 -11.65
N ASN A 121 -11.80 7.24 -12.00
CA ASN A 121 -12.46 6.30 -11.07
C ASN A 121 -13.53 7.00 -10.23
N HIS A 122 -14.46 7.68 -10.91
CA HIS A 122 -15.50 8.50 -10.30
C HIS A 122 -16.28 7.73 -9.21
N GLN A 123 -16.39 8.32 -8.02
CA GLN A 123 -17.07 7.74 -6.85
C GLN A 123 -16.48 6.41 -6.33
N GLN A 124 -15.25 6.04 -6.72
CA GLN A 124 -14.64 4.78 -6.29
C GLN A 124 -13.60 4.95 -5.17
N MET A 125 -13.60 4.00 -4.25
CA MET A 125 -12.58 3.85 -3.20
C MET A 125 -11.97 2.46 -3.30
N TRP A 126 -10.65 2.36 -3.34
CA TRP A 126 -9.92 1.10 -3.47
C TRP A 126 -9.01 0.88 -2.26
N ASP A 127 -8.66 -0.38 -2.01
CA ASP A 127 -7.89 -0.83 -0.84
C ASP A 127 -6.52 -0.17 -0.66
N ASP A 128 -5.80 0.03 -1.75
CA ASP A 128 -4.43 0.52 -1.79
C ASP A 128 -4.33 2.03 -1.50
N THR A 129 -5.42 2.80 -1.64
CA THR A 129 -5.50 4.23 -1.27
C THR A 129 -4.93 4.52 0.12
N LEU A 130 -5.21 3.63 1.09
CA LEU A 130 -4.74 3.79 2.46
C LEU A 130 -3.21 3.77 2.54
N MET A 131 -2.57 2.87 1.80
CA MET A 131 -1.11 2.76 1.76
C MET A 131 -0.49 3.88 0.92
N MET A 132 -1.03 4.12 -0.28
CA MET A 132 -0.38 4.97 -1.28
C MET A 132 -0.51 6.47 -0.99
N THR A 133 -1.57 6.90 -0.30
CA THR A 133 -1.82 8.33 -0.04
C THR A 133 -2.04 8.63 1.44
N VAL A 134 -2.86 7.84 2.13
CA VAL A 134 -3.29 8.18 3.50
C VAL A 134 -2.16 8.05 4.51
N LEU A 135 -1.35 6.99 4.44
CA LEU A 135 -0.19 6.83 5.31
C LEU A 135 0.89 7.93 5.08
N PRO A 136 1.28 8.27 3.83
CA PRO A 136 2.11 9.45 3.56
C PRO A 136 1.55 10.74 4.19
N LEU A 137 0.26 11.03 3.99
CA LEU A 137 -0.39 12.22 4.54
C LEU A 137 -0.30 12.25 6.08
N ALA A 138 -0.58 11.13 6.74
CA ALA A 138 -0.47 11.03 8.19
C ALA A 138 0.97 11.27 8.68
N LYS A 139 1.97 10.72 7.98
CA LYS A 139 3.38 10.89 8.35
C LYS A 139 3.81 12.34 8.20
N ILE A 140 3.45 12.99 7.09
CA ILE A 140 3.72 14.41 6.87
C ILE A 140 3.03 15.26 7.95
N GLY A 141 1.77 14.94 8.28
CA GLY A 141 1.02 15.61 9.35
C GLY A 141 1.73 15.57 10.70
N LYS A 142 2.22 14.38 11.09
CA LYS A 142 3.03 14.22 12.31
C LYS A 142 4.34 14.99 12.24
N LEU A 143 5.04 14.92 11.11
CA LEU A 143 6.36 15.54 10.93
C LEU A 143 6.31 17.07 10.94
N LEU A 144 5.29 17.65 10.31
CA LEU A 144 5.12 19.10 10.17
C LEU A 144 4.20 19.71 11.24
N ASN A 145 3.77 18.93 12.23
CA ASN A 145 2.84 19.34 13.30
C ASN A 145 1.50 19.89 12.77
N ARG A 146 0.90 19.19 11.78
CA ARG A 146 -0.41 19.47 11.20
C ARG A 146 -1.42 18.39 11.61
N PRO A 147 -2.06 18.51 12.79
CA PRO A 147 -2.95 17.47 13.31
C PRO A 147 -4.15 17.17 12.40
N GLU A 148 -4.64 18.15 11.65
CA GLU A 148 -5.75 18.02 10.70
C GLU A 148 -5.48 16.98 9.59
N TYR A 149 -4.21 16.77 9.22
CA TYR A 149 -3.82 15.73 8.27
C TYR A 149 -3.97 14.34 8.88
N VAL A 150 -3.61 14.20 10.16
CA VAL A 150 -3.73 12.95 10.90
C VAL A 150 -5.21 12.63 11.16
N GLU A 151 -6.03 13.63 11.50
CA GLU A 151 -7.47 13.47 11.66
C GLU A 151 -8.13 13.05 10.33
N LYS A 152 -7.74 13.67 9.21
CA LYS A 152 -8.19 13.25 7.87
C LYS A 152 -7.81 11.80 7.62
N ALA A 153 -6.59 11.40 7.95
CA ALA A 153 -6.14 10.03 7.77
C ALA A 153 -6.95 9.04 8.61
N VAL A 154 -7.18 9.32 9.90
CA VAL A 154 -8.05 8.51 10.77
C VAL A 154 -9.44 8.34 10.14
N TYR A 155 -10.03 9.43 9.65
CA TYR A 155 -11.34 9.37 8.99
C TYR A 155 -11.31 8.46 7.75
N GLN A 156 -10.29 8.56 6.90
CA GLN A 156 -10.14 7.69 5.73
C GLN A 156 -10.05 6.22 6.11
N PHE A 157 -9.28 5.87 7.16
CA PHE A 157 -9.24 4.48 7.66
C PHE A 157 -10.64 3.98 8.04
N MET A 158 -11.40 4.77 8.81
CA MET A 158 -12.75 4.37 9.24
C MET A 158 -13.70 4.18 8.04
N LEU A 159 -13.65 5.08 7.05
CA LEU A 159 -14.52 5.03 5.89
C LEU A 159 -14.15 3.89 4.92
N HIS A 160 -12.85 3.61 4.74
CA HIS A 160 -12.42 2.45 3.95
C HIS A 160 -12.83 1.14 4.62
N VAL A 161 -12.71 1.01 5.95
CA VAL A 161 -13.24 -0.16 6.67
C VAL A 161 -14.74 -0.31 6.43
N GLN A 162 -15.51 0.78 6.53
CA GLN A 162 -16.96 0.76 6.35
C GLN A 162 -17.36 0.19 4.98
N ASN A 163 -16.65 0.59 3.92
CA ASN A 163 -17.07 0.33 2.54
C ASN A 163 -16.41 -0.91 1.92
N LEU A 164 -15.25 -1.33 2.41
CA LEU A 164 -14.44 -2.39 1.77
C LEU A 164 -14.31 -3.66 2.62
N MET A 165 -14.41 -3.57 3.96
CA MET A 165 -14.26 -4.75 4.80
C MET A 165 -15.51 -5.63 4.72
N ASP A 166 -15.33 -6.87 4.34
CA ASP A 166 -16.36 -7.89 4.37
C ASP A 166 -16.48 -8.48 5.78
N ARG A 167 -17.61 -8.21 6.42
CA ARG A 167 -17.90 -8.67 7.78
C ARG A 167 -18.18 -10.17 7.88
N GLU A 168 -18.51 -10.84 6.78
CA GLU A 168 -18.77 -12.29 6.77
C GLU A 168 -17.46 -13.08 6.92
N THR A 169 -16.40 -12.65 6.24
CA THR A 169 -15.12 -13.36 6.21
C THR A 169 -14.05 -12.72 7.08
N GLY A 170 -14.09 -11.40 7.28
CA GLY A 170 -12.99 -10.61 7.84
C GLY A 170 -11.95 -10.15 6.82
N LEU A 171 -12.11 -10.53 5.55
CA LEU A 171 -11.31 -10.06 4.42
C LEU A 171 -11.89 -8.77 3.84
N TRP A 172 -11.25 -8.25 2.79
CA TRP A 172 -11.63 -7.00 2.14
C TRP A 172 -11.94 -7.21 0.67
N PHE A 173 -12.93 -6.49 0.16
CA PHE A 173 -13.15 -6.33 -1.27
C PHE A 173 -12.15 -5.33 -1.84
N HIS A 174 -11.74 -5.54 -3.09
CA HIS A 174 -10.77 -4.66 -3.75
C HIS A 174 -11.27 -3.21 -3.88
N GLY A 175 -12.56 -3.02 -4.18
CA GLY A 175 -13.12 -1.69 -4.40
C GLY A 175 -14.56 -1.52 -3.95
N TRP A 176 -14.95 -0.26 -3.85
CA TRP A 176 -16.30 0.22 -3.57
C TRP A 176 -16.65 1.32 -4.57
N SER A 177 -17.89 1.33 -5.05
CA SER A 177 -18.47 2.41 -5.83
C SER A 177 -19.71 2.95 -5.14
N TYR A 178 -19.76 4.26 -4.89
CA TYR A 178 -21.03 4.91 -4.47
C TYR A 178 -22.02 5.01 -5.63
N GLU A 179 -21.55 5.00 -6.88
CA GLU A 179 -22.44 4.75 -8.01
C GLU A 179 -22.94 3.31 -7.93
N GLY A 180 -24.23 3.15 -7.62
CA GLY A 180 -24.86 1.83 -7.46
C GLY A 180 -24.60 1.15 -6.11
N ASN A 181 -23.77 1.73 -5.23
CA ASN A 181 -23.49 1.22 -3.87
C ASN A 181 -23.11 -0.27 -3.84
N HIS A 182 -22.03 -0.63 -4.53
CA HIS A 182 -21.59 -2.02 -4.67
C HIS A 182 -20.07 -2.18 -4.64
N ASN A 183 -19.60 -3.41 -4.37
CA ASN A 183 -18.18 -3.78 -4.31
C ASN A 183 -17.68 -4.49 -5.59
N PHE A 184 -18.13 -4.02 -6.76
CA PHE A 184 -17.79 -4.61 -8.07
C PHE A 184 -17.98 -6.14 -8.12
N ALA A 185 -16.91 -6.90 -8.36
CA ALA A 185 -16.92 -8.36 -8.41
C ALA A 185 -17.04 -9.05 -7.04
N ASN A 186 -17.09 -8.29 -5.93
CA ASN A 186 -16.94 -8.79 -4.57
C ASN A 186 -15.65 -9.62 -4.40
N ALA A 187 -14.58 -9.19 -5.08
CA ALA A 187 -13.32 -9.91 -5.12
C ALA A 187 -12.50 -9.69 -3.84
N ARG A 188 -12.20 -10.78 -3.12
CA ARG A 188 -11.27 -10.80 -1.98
C ARG A 188 -9.84 -11.02 -2.48
N TRP A 189 -9.38 -10.04 -3.26
CA TRP A 189 -8.12 -10.11 -3.98
C TRP A 189 -6.92 -9.98 -3.04
N ALA A 190 -5.92 -10.85 -3.22
CA ALA A 190 -4.84 -11.04 -2.26
C ALA A 190 -3.92 -9.83 -2.13
N ARG A 191 -3.40 -9.27 -3.23
CA ARG A 191 -2.50 -8.09 -3.13
C ARG A 191 -3.23 -6.88 -2.60
N GLY A 192 -4.49 -6.71 -2.99
CA GLY A 192 -5.38 -5.73 -2.40
C GLY A 192 -5.48 -5.84 -0.88
N ASN A 193 -5.82 -7.05 -0.39
CA ASN A 193 -5.87 -7.36 1.04
C ASN A 193 -4.51 -7.15 1.75
N SER A 194 -3.40 -7.41 1.07
CA SER A 194 -2.07 -7.28 1.65
C SER A 194 -1.71 -5.83 1.97
N TRP A 195 -2.20 -4.85 1.19
CA TRP A 195 -2.05 -3.43 1.50
C TRP A 195 -2.63 -3.06 2.86
N LEU A 196 -3.80 -3.59 3.22
CA LEU A 196 -4.41 -3.36 4.53
C LEU A 196 -3.59 -4.00 5.65
N THR A 197 -3.06 -5.20 5.38
CA THR A 197 -2.24 -5.95 6.35
C THR A 197 -0.92 -5.21 6.60
N ILE A 198 -0.37 -4.52 5.59
CA ILE A 198 0.81 -3.65 5.71
C ILE A 198 0.48 -2.35 6.45
N VAL A 199 -0.54 -1.63 5.98
CA VAL A 199 -0.75 -0.22 6.34
C VAL A 199 -1.35 -0.05 7.73
N ILE A 200 -2.21 -0.96 8.20
CA ILE A 200 -2.88 -0.82 9.51
C ILE A 200 -1.85 -0.85 10.66
N PRO A 201 -0.91 -1.83 10.75
CA PRO A 201 0.15 -1.81 11.75
C PRO A 201 1.05 -0.57 11.68
N ASP A 202 1.38 -0.10 10.47
CA ASP A 202 2.21 1.08 10.23
C ASP A 202 1.52 2.35 10.72
N PHE A 203 0.25 2.51 10.38
CA PHE A 203 -0.56 3.64 10.81
C PHE A 203 -0.72 3.65 12.33
N LEU A 204 -1.04 2.50 12.95
CA LEU A 204 -1.16 2.37 14.41
C LEU A 204 0.12 2.77 15.14
N GLU A 205 1.28 2.36 14.62
CA GLU A 205 2.59 2.77 15.17
C GLU A 205 2.84 4.27 15.00
N LEU A 206 2.46 4.84 13.85
CA LEU A 206 2.68 6.25 13.54
C LEU A 206 1.82 7.20 14.40
N VAL A 207 0.53 6.88 14.58
CA VAL A 207 -0.39 7.74 15.35
C VAL A 207 -0.16 7.62 16.86
N ASP A 208 0.40 6.50 17.31
CA ASP A 208 0.77 6.21 18.71
C ASP A 208 -0.33 6.57 19.72
N LEU A 209 -1.56 6.13 19.41
CA LEU A 209 -2.72 6.38 20.27
C LEU A 209 -2.64 5.53 21.56
N PRO A 210 -3.19 6.01 22.69
CA PRO A 210 -3.25 5.23 23.93
C PRO A 210 -3.95 3.88 23.76
N GLU A 211 -3.57 2.87 24.54
CA GLU A 211 -4.07 1.50 24.36
C GLU A 211 -5.60 1.38 24.38
N ASN A 212 -6.25 2.16 25.24
CA ASN A 212 -7.70 2.18 25.42
C ASN A 212 -8.45 3.13 24.47
N ASN A 213 -7.75 3.82 23.57
CA ASN A 213 -8.38 4.65 22.56
C ASN A 213 -9.28 3.80 21.64
N ALA A 214 -10.50 4.27 21.39
CA ALA A 214 -11.50 3.52 20.62
C ALA A 214 -11.06 3.26 19.17
N VAL A 215 -10.45 4.24 18.50
CA VAL A 215 -9.95 4.10 17.12
C VAL A 215 -8.85 3.06 17.08
N ARG A 216 -7.88 3.12 18.00
CA ARG A 216 -6.81 2.12 18.11
C ARG A 216 -7.39 0.72 18.29
N ARG A 217 -8.28 0.53 19.26
CA ARG A 217 -8.89 -0.77 19.54
C ARG A 217 -9.68 -1.31 18.35
N TYR A 218 -10.43 -0.44 17.66
CA TYR A 218 -11.19 -0.82 16.48
C TYR A 218 -10.28 -1.26 15.34
N LEU A 219 -9.26 -0.49 14.99
CA LEU A 219 -8.32 -0.86 13.93
C LEU A 219 -7.51 -2.12 14.27
N VAL A 220 -7.14 -2.33 15.54
CA VAL A 220 -6.53 -3.59 16.00
C VAL A 220 -7.50 -4.77 15.82
N GLN A 221 -8.78 -4.59 16.13
CA GLN A 221 -9.79 -5.64 15.91
C GLN A 221 -9.98 -5.95 14.42
N VAL A 222 -10.03 -4.93 13.56
CA VAL A 222 -10.10 -5.08 12.11
C VAL A 222 -8.90 -5.87 11.58
N LEU A 223 -7.68 -5.48 11.98
CA LEU A 223 -6.46 -6.18 11.62
C LEU A 223 -6.46 -7.63 12.10
N ASN A 224 -6.87 -7.87 13.35
CA ASN A 224 -6.94 -9.22 13.91
C ASN A 224 -7.96 -10.10 13.18
N ALA A 225 -9.10 -9.55 12.78
CA ALA A 225 -10.10 -10.28 11.99
C ALA A 225 -9.55 -10.69 10.62
N GLN A 226 -8.84 -9.78 9.93
CA GLN A 226 -8.20 -10.09 8.65
C GLN A 226 -7.11 -11.15 8.80
N ILE A 227 -6.21 -11.01 9.79
CA ILE A 227 -5.14 -11.98 10.04
C ILE A 227 -5.71 -13.36 10.41
N ALA A 228 -6.79 -13.41 11.20
CA ALA A 228 -7.48 -14.65 11.51
C ALA A 228 -8.10 -15.31 10.27
N ALA A 229 -8.61 -14.53 9.32
CA ALA A 229 -9.12 -15.04 8.06
C ALA A 229 -7.99 -15.56 7.15
N LEU A 230 -6.91 -14.78 7.00
CA LEU A 230 -5.72 -15.16 6.24
C LEU A 230 -5.11 -16.46 6.77
N ALA A 231 -5.01 -16.63 8.08
CA ALA A 231 -4.49 -17.85 8.69
C ALA A 231 -5.31 -19.11 8.30
N LYS A 232 -6.61 -18.97 8.02
CA LYS A 232 -7.48 -20.09 7.61
C LYS A 232 -7.33 -20.46 6.14
N CYS A 233 -6.95 -19.53 5.28
CA CYS A 233 -6.84 -19.74 3.83
C CYS A 233 -5.38 -19.77 3.31
N GLN A 234 -4.39 -19.86 4.20
CA GLN A 234 -2.99 -20.03 3.81
C GLN A 234 -2.76 -21.43 3.21
N ASP A 235 -2.19 -21.48 2.01
CA ASP A 235 -1.86 -22.74 1.33
C ASP A 235 -0.74 -23.50 2.06
N GLU A 236 -0.62 -24.81 1.81
CA GLU A 236 0.44 -25.66 2.36
C GLU A 236 1.85 -25.15 2.04
N SER A 237 2.05 -24.53 0.88
CA SER A 237 3.32 -23.89 0.49
C SER A 237 3.70 -22.70 1.37
N GLY A 238 2.73 -22.09 2.06
CA GLY A 238 2.87 -20.85 2.81
C GLY A 238 2.44 -19.60 2.04
N LEU A 239 2.18 -19.70 0.73
CA LEU A 239 1.61 -18.62 -0.07
C LEU A 239 0.09 -18.51 0.14
N TRP A 240 -0.50 -17.47 -0.44
CA TRP A 240 -1.95 -17.32 -0.59
C TRP A 240 -2.35 -17.34 -2.06
N HIS A 241 -3.58 -17.78 -2.29
CA HIS A 241 -4.26 -17.71 -3.57
C HIS A 241 -4.61 -16.26 -3.92
N THR A 242 -4.54 -15.88 -5.20
CA THR A 242 -4.84 -14.51 -5.68
C THR A 242 -6.26 -14.06 -5.35
N LEU A 243 -7.22 -14.99 -5.35
CA LEU A 243 -8.52 -14.83 -4.71
C LEU A 243 -8.49 -15.66 -3.43
N LEU A 244 -8.51 -14.98 -2.28
CA LEU A 244 -8.21 -15.58 -0.97
C LEU A 244 -9.19 -16.69 -0.56
N ASP A 245 -10.41 -16.65 -1.10
CA ASP A 245 -11.50 -17.59 -0.86
C ASP A 245 -11.72 -18.58 -2.02
N ASP A 246 -10.85 -18.57 -3.04
CA ASP A 246 -10.88 -19.53 -4.16
C ASP A 246 -9.55 -20.30 -4.25
N PRO A 247 -9.49 -21.53 -3.69
CA PRO A 247 -8.29 -22.36 -3.73
C PRO A 247 -7.93 -22.87 -5.14
N ASN A 248 -8.79 -22.66 -6.15
CA ASN A 248 -8.47 -22.99 -7.54
C ASN A 248 -7.75 -21.85 -8.26
N SER A 249 -7.75 -20.64 -7.69
CA SER A 249 -6.99 -19.52 -8.24
C SER A 249 -5.49 -19.71 -7.98
N TYR A 250 -4.63 -19.01 -8.72
CA TYR A 250 -3.18 -19.25 -8.60
C TYR A 250 -2.59 -18.66 -7.31
N LEU A 251 -1.47 -19.23 -6.85
CA LEU A 251 -0.73 -18.70 -5.71
C LEU A 251 0.04 -17.44 -6.09
N GLU A 252 0.01 -16.43 -5.22
CA GLU A 252 0.53 -15.10 -5.52
C GLU A 252 1.54 -14.65 -4.45
N ALA A 253 2.79 -14.44 -4.88
CA ALA A 253 3.92 -14.25 -3.98
C ALA A 253 4.03 -12.81 -3.43
N SER A 254 3.59 -11.80 -4.19
CA SER A 254 3.72 -10.40 -3.76
C SER A 254 2.76 -10.05 -2.61
N ALA A 255 1.52 -10.53 -2.69
CA ALA A 255 0.52 -10.51 -1.64
C ALA A 255 1.03 -11.25 -0.41
N THR A 256 1.59 -12.44 -0.62
CA THR A 256 2.21 -13.24 0.45
C THR A 256 3.31 -12.46 1.18
N ALA A 257 4.15 -11.71 0.46
CA ALA A 257 5.17 -10.85 1.07
C ALA A 257 4.56 -9.71 1.90
N GLY A 258 3.50 -9.08 1.40
CA GLY A 258 2.77 -8.05 2.15
C GLY A 258 2.11 -8.59 3.43
N PHE A 259 1.47 -9.76 3.34
CA PHE A 259 0.90 -10.44 4.51
C PHE A 259 1.99 -10.79 5.53
N ALA A 260 3.12 -11.35 5.09
CA ALA A 260 4.23 -11.69 5.96
C ALA A 260 4.76 -10.46 6.72
N TYR A 261 5.01 -9.34 6.03
CA TYR A 261 5.43 -8.09 6.66
C TYR A 261 4.43 -7.63 7.72
N GLY A 262 3.16 -7.51 7.34
CA GLY A 262 2.13 -6.96 8.19
C GLY A 262 1.86 -7.81 9.43
N ILE A 263 1.80 -9.14 9.28
CA ILE A 263 1.64 -10.08 10.40
C ILE A 263 2.86 -10.03 11.32
N LEU A 264 4.09 -10.07 10.79
CA LEU A 264 5.31 -9.97 11.61
C LEU A 264 5.33 -8.67 12.40
N LYS A 265 4.96 -7.56 11.78
CA LYS A 265 4.89 -6.26 12.45
C LYS A 265 3.80 -6.23 13.51
N ALA A 266 2.60 -6.72 13.21
CA ALA A 266 1.49 -6.79 14.15
C ALA A 266 1.83 -7.62 15.39
N VAL A 267 2.49 -8.77 15.21
CA VAL A 267 2.99 -9.62 16.32
C VAL A 267 4.08 -8.90 17.11
N ARG A 268 5.08 -8.33 16.44
CA ARG A 268 6.18 -7.58 17.08
C ARG A 268 5.68 -6.41 17.93
N LYS A 269 4.65 -5.70 17.45
CA LYS A 269 4.01 -4.58 18.15
C LYS A 269 2.94 -5.02 19.16
N ARG A 270 2.70 -6.33 19.31
CA ARG A 270 1.70 -6.93 20.20
C ARG A 270 0.28 -6.41 19.93
N TYR A 271 -0.02 -6.10 18.66
CA TYR A 271 -1.38 -5.77 18.23
C TYR A 271 -2.23 -7.04 18.12
N VAL A 272 -1.63 -8.16 17.73
CA VAL A 272 -2.26 -9.47 17.62
C VAL A 272 -1.51 -10.52 18.43
N GLY A 273 -2.14 -11.69 18.60
CA GLY A 273 -1.58 -12.81 19.35
C GLY A 273 -0.29 -13.37 18.75
N ALA A 274 0.57 -13.93 19.60
CA ALA A 274 1.87 -14.47 19.20
C ALA A 274 1.76 -15.74 18.34
N GLU A 275 0.62 -16.43 18.38
CA GLU A 275 0.28 -17.60 17.56
C GLU A 275 0.38 -17.30 16.05
N TYR A 276 0.16 -16.06 15.63
CA TYR A 276 0.27 -15.67 14.21
C TYR A 276 1.73 -15.59 13.72
N ALA A 277 2.72 -15.70 14.60
CA ALA A 277 4.12 -15.78 14.19
C ALA A 277 4.38 -16.98 13.28
N GLU A 278 3.74 -18.12 13.54
CA GLU A 278 3.91 -19.33 12.72
C GLU A 278 3.34 -19.15 11.31
N VAL A 279 2.21 -18.45 11.17
CA VAL A 279 1.60 -18.11 9.88
C VAL A 279 2.57 -17.28 9.04
N ALA A 280 3.18 -16.26 9.65
CA ALA A 280 4.14 -15.41 8.95
C ALA A 280 5.47 -16.13 8.67
N GLU A 281 5.95 -16.99 9.56
CA GLU A 281 7.16 -17.79 9.32
C GLU A 281 6.97 -18.74 8.12
N LYS A 282 5.80 -19.38 8.02
CA LYS A 282 5.44 -20.22 6.87
C LYS A 282 5.43 -19.40 5.58
N ALA A 283 4.88 -18.19 5.63
CA ALA A 283 4.88 -17.25 4.50
C ALA A 283 6.30 -16.88 4.05
N ILE A 284 7.19 -16.52 4.98
CA ILE A 284 8.60 -16.21 4.70
C ILE A 284 9.31 -17.40 4.04
N LYS A 285 9.12 -18.62 4.57
CA LYS A 285 9.68 -19.84 3.95
C LYS A 285 9.15 -20.05 2.53
N GLY A 286 7.87 -19.75 2.29
CA GLY A 286 7.25 -19.77 0.96
C GLY A 286 7.88 -18.75 0.03
N ILE A 287 7.99 -17.49 0.46
CA ILE A 287 8.58 -16.38 -0.33
C ILE A 287 10.02 -16.69 -0.73
N VAL A 288 10.87 -17.11 0.23
CA VAL A 288 12.29 -17.38 -0.03
C VAL A 288 12.48 -18.47 -1.09
N LYS A 289 11.58 -19.47 -1.15
CA LYS A 289 11.62 -20.50 -2.20
C LYS A 289 11.28 -19.97 -3.60
N HIS A 290 10.62 -18.81 -3.69
CA HIS A 290 10.19 -18.18 -4.93
C HIS A 290 11.08 -17.01 -5.36
N VAL A 291 12.18 -16.74 -4.64
CA VAL A 291 13.20 -15.81 -5.11
C VAL A 291 14.17 -16.55 -6.02
N SER A 292 14.31 -16.08 -7.26
CA SER A 292 15.25 -16.66 -8.22
C SER A 292 16.71 -16.37 -7.84
N PRO A 293 17.69 -17.09 -8.41
CA PRO A 293 19.12 -16.77 -8.21
C PRO A 293 19.51 -15.34 -8.60
N GLU A 294 18.76 -14.72 -9.50
CA GLU A 294 18.92 -13.34 -9.96
C GLU A 294 18.27 -12.31 -9.02
N GLY A 295 17.55 -12.77 -7.98
CA GLY A 295 16.86 -11.92 -7.02
C GLY A 295 15.44 -11.50 -7.41
N GLU A 296 14.86 -12.10 -8.46
CA GLU A 296 13.47 -11.84 -8.87
C GLU A 296 12.48 -12.64 -8.01
N LEU A 297 11.42 -11.99 -7.52
CA LEU A 297 10.32 -12.68 -6.85
C LEU A 297 9.34 -13.27 -7.88
N MET A 298 9.46 -14.57 -8.12
CA MET A 298 8.60 -15.33 -9.03
C MET A 298 7.17 -15.48 -8.47
N GLN A 299 6.22 -15.87 -9.32
CA GLN A 299 4.78 -15.96 -8.99
C GLN A 299 4.17 -14.63 -8.50
N THR A 300 4.67 -13.52 -9.04
CA THR A 300 4.11 -12.19 -8.84
C THR A 300 3.17 -11.86 -9.99
N SER A 301 1.96 -11.41 -9.67
CA SER A 301 0.98 -10.96 -10.65
C SER A 301 1.28 -9.55 -11.15
N PHE A 302 0.86 -9.25 -12.39
CA PHE A 302 1.00 -7.91 -12.98
C PHE A 302 0.16 -6.83 -12.26
N GLY A 303 0.33 -5.55 -12.62
CA GLY A 303 -0.56 -4.48 -12.16
C GLY A 303 -2.02 -4.79 -12.51
N THR A 304 -2.89 -4.80 -11.50
CA THR A 304 -4.27 -5.28 -11.59
C THR A 304 -5.20 -4.15 -11.16
N GLY A 305 -6.03 -3.66 -12.08
CA GLY A 305 -7.07 -2.67 -11.79
C GLY A 305 -8.34 -3.30 -11.21
N MET A 306 -9.45 -2.55 -11.24
CA MET A 306 -10.74 -3.04 -10.77
C MET A 306 -11.39 -4.01 -11.76
N GLY A 307 -11.63 -5.24 -11.34
CA GLY A 307 -12.28 -6.27 -12.14
C GLY A 307 -13.80 -6.24 -12.00
N SER A 308 -14.51 -6.43 -13.11
CA SER A 308 -15.98 -6.56 -13.13
C SER A 308 -16.49 -7.95 -12.76
N ASN A 309 -15.61 -8.96 -12.75
CA ASN A 309 -15.91 -10.34 -12.36
C ASN A 309 -14.67 -11.02 -11.74
N LEU A 310 -14.84 -12.21 -11.19
CA LEU A 310 -13.74 -12.96 -10.54
C LEU A 310 -12.73 -13.55 -11.54
N ASP A 311 -13.15 -13.86 -12.78
CA ASP A 311 -12.25 -14.43 -13.79
C ASP A 311 -11.14 -13.45 -14.18
N PHE A 312 -11.45 -12.15 -14.21
CA PHE A 312 -10.44 -11.09 -14.36
C PHE A 312 -9.26 -11.27 -13.40
N TYR A 313 -9.51 -11.55 -12.13
CA TYR A 313 -8.47 -11.76 -11.12
C TYR A 313 -7.74 -13.09 -11.29
N ARG A 314 -8.45 -14.16 -11.70
CA ARG A 314 -7.85 -15.48 -11.99
C ARG A 314 -6.86 -15.43 -13.15
N GLU A 315 -7.08 -14.52 -14.09
CA GLU A 315 -6.28 -14.38 -15.31
C GLU A 315 -5.18 -13.31 -15.21
N SER A 316 -5.13 -12.54 -14.12
CA SER A 316 -4.20 -11.41 -13.91
C SER A 316 -2.75 -11.82 -13.59
N ARG A 317 -2.18 -12.82 -14.27
CA ARG A 317 -0.79 -13.26 -14.05
C ARG A 317 0.22 -12.33 -14.71
#